data_AF-A0A7W6X0Y6-F1
#
_entry.id   AF-A0A7W6X0Y6-F1
#
_cell.length_a   1.000
_cell.length_b   1.000
_cell.length_c   1.000
_cell.angle_alpha   90.00
_cell.angle_beta   90.00
_cell.angle_gamma   90.00
#
_symmetry.space_group_name_H-M   'P 1'
#
loop_
_entity.id
_entity.type
_entity.pdbx_description
1 polymer ?
#
loop_
_entity_poly.entity_id
_entity_poly.type
_entity_poly.pdbx_seq_one_letter_code
_entity_poly.pdbx_strand_id
1 'polypeptide(L)'
;MQGNRPFGILPFSTAAREKMMTAVVQKTVLTGCLAPIDKNGLEQLIASGKANPKVVKTLKCKTVAEGKFRHANYIRNLQPYIVDEPPGLLGDDTAPNPSEASLAALGSCLAVGLHANAVHRGWIVNKLELELEGDLNITAVWGTGDTSDKPVGFTDVRVKVDMECEGVSQDEINALVAHVKKWSPVANTFTRPVNLEVGI
;
A
#
# COMPACT_ATOMS: atom_id res chain seq x y z
N MET A 1 61.03 -17.42 -32.59
CA MET A 1 61.74 -16.53 -31.64
C MET A 1 60.70 -16.00 -30.65
N GLN A 2 60.97 -16.16 -29.34
CA GLN A 2 60.40 -15.46 -28.17
C GLN A 2 58.86 -15.46 -28.03
N GLY A 3 58.19 -15.96 -26.98
CA GLY A 3 58.58 -16.34 -25.63
C GLY A 3 57.65 -15.67 -24.61
N ASN A 4 57.11 -16.45 -23.64
CA ASN A 4 56.75 -16.06 -22.25
C ASN A 4 55.52 -15.13 -22.02
N ARG A 5 54.58 -15.27 -21.05
CA ARG A 5 54.37 -16.06 -19.79
C ARG A 5 52.86 -16.08 -19.44
N PRO A 6 52.40 -16.98 -18.54
CA PRO A 6 51.01 -17.03 -18.06
C PRO A 6 50.77 -16.00 -16.94
N PHE A 7 49.61 -15.34 -16.94
CA PHE A 7 49.18 -14.56 -15.78
C PHE A 7 48.56 -15.50 -14.73
N GLY A 8 49.25 -15.59 -13.59
CA GLY A 8 48.87 -16.40 -12.45
C GLY A 8 47.64 -15.86 -11.72
N ILE A 9 46.85 -16.81 -11.24
CA ILE A 9 45.80 -16.59 -10.24
C ILE A 9 46.52 -16.33 -8.91
N LEU A 10 46.53 -15.08 -8.46
CA LEU A 10 46.98 -14.76 -7.10
C LEU A 10 45.95 -15.31 -6.10
N PRO A 11 46.38 -16.01 -5.03
CA PRO A 11 45.48 -16.38 -3.96
C PRO A 11 45.14 -15.11 -3.18
N PHE A 12 43.86 -14.77 -3.11
CA PHE A 12 43.41 -13.74 -2.19
C PHE A 12 43.74 -14.18 -0.75
N SER A 13 44.61 -13.41 -0.10
CA SER A 13 45.01 -13.60 1.29
C SER A 13 43.79 -13.68 2.20
N THR A 14 43.75 -14.72 3.04
CA THR A 14 42.73 -14.99 4.07
C THR A 14 42.56 -13.84 5.06
N ALA A 15 43.57 -12.96 5.22
CA ALA A 15 43.49 -11.79 6.09
C ALA A 15 42.54 -10.68 5.59
N ALA A 16 42.23 -10.64 4.29
CA ALA A 16 41.26 -9.69 3.74
C ALA A 16 39.80 -10.12 3.97
N ARG A 17 39.56 -11.41 4.25
CA ARG A 17 38.23 -11.94 4.58
C ARG A 17 37.82 -11.66 6.03
N GLU A 18 38.77 -11.58 6.96
CA GLU A 18 38.48 -11.35 8.38
C GLU A 18 38.22 -9.86 8.72
N LYS A 19 38.76 -8.91 7.95
CA LYS A 19 38.47 -7.48 8.14
C LYS A 19 37.15 -7.00 7.53
N MET A 20 36.38 -7.90 6.91
CA MET A 20 35.07 -7.60 6.33
C MET A 20 33.91 -8.14 7.20
N MET A 21 34.18 -8.50 8.46
CA MET A 21 33.17 -8.94 9.45
C MET A 21 32.92 -7.94 10.58
N THR A 22 33.46 -6.73 10.50
CA THR A 22 33.27 -5.68 11.52
C THR A 22 32.96 -4.32 10.89
N ALA A 23 31.81 -4.22 10.23
CA ALA A 23 31.10 -2.94 10.10
C ALA A 23 29.67 -3.19 9.65
N VAL A 24 28.73 -2.64 10.42
CA VAL A 24 27.29 -2.49 10.17
C VAL A 24 26.42 -3.73 10.40
N VAL A 25 26.22 -4.09 11.67
CA VAL A 25 24.95 -4.69 12.11
C VAL A 25 23.88 -3.60 11.94
N GLN A 26 23.28 -3.53 10.74
CA GLN A 26 22.38 -2.45 10.35
C GLN A 26 20.97 -2.75 10.84
N LYS A 27 20.54 -2.05 11.90
CA LYS A 27 19.26 -1.33 12.07
C LYS A 27 17.94 -1.92 11.49
N THR A 28 17.81 -3.23 11.34
CA THR A 28 16.54 -3.89 10.98
C THR A 28 15.65 -3.98 12.22
N VAL A 29 14.50 -3.29 12.23
CA VAL A 29 13.47 -3.55 13.24
C VAL A 29 12.84 -4.89 12.88
N LEU A 30 12.84 -5.84 13.81
CA LEU A 30 12.21 -7.14 13.62
C LEU A 30 10.71 -6.92 13.49
N THR A 31 10.17 -7.23 12.32
CA THR A 31 8.75 -7.38 12.07
C THR A 31 8.54 -8.88 11.98
N GLY A 32 8.00 -9.49 13.05
CA GLY A 32 7.97 -10.94 13.23
C GLY A 32 7.40 -11.72 12.05
N CYS A 33 6.47 -11.12 11.29
CA CYS A 33 5.88 -11.72 10.08
C CYS A 33 6.02 -10.88 8.79
N LEU A 34 6.36 -9.59 8.88
CA LEU A 34 6.45 -8.70 7.72
C LEU A 34 7.90 -8.55 7.28
N ALA A 35 8.13 -8.25 6.01
CA ALA A 35 9.45 -7.77 5.59
C ALA A 35 9.70 -6.40 6.26
N PRO A 36 10.90 -6.18 6.83
CA PRO A 36 11.19 -4.95 7.55
C PRO A 36 11.22 -3.74 6.61
N ILE A 37 10.74 -2.59 7.08
CA ILE A 37 10.91 -1.31 6.40
C ILE A 37 12.19 -0.60 6.89
N ASP A 38 12.85 0.16 6.02
CA ASP A 38 14.05 0.92 6.40
C ASP A 38 13.70 2.05 7.40
N LYS A 39 14.15 1.85 8.64
CA LYS A 39 13.94 2.82 9.72
C LYS A 39 14.54 4.19 9.41
N ASN A 40 15.71 4.25 8.76
CA ASN A 40 16.34 5.53 8.42
C ASN A 40 15.54 6.25 7.33
N GLY A 41 15.10 5.53 6.31
CA GLY A 41 14.19 6.05 5.29
C GLY A 41 12.89 6.59 5.90
N LEU A 42 12.30 5.88 6.86
CA LEU A 42 11.12 6.35 7.59
C LEU A 42 11.41 7.64 8.39
N GLU A 43 12.52 7.70 9.12
CA GLU A 43 12.95 8.91 9.85
C GLU A 43 13.12 10.11 8.92
N GLN A 44 13.69 9.91 7.73
CA GLN A 44 13.84 10.94 6.69
C GLN A 44 12.49 11.40 6.12
N LEU A 45 11.56 10.46 5.87
CA LEU A 45 10.20 10.79 5.42
C LEU A 45 9.47 11.66 6.46
N ILE A 46 9.58 11.30 7.74
CA ILE A 46 9.01 12.07 8.86
C ILE A 46 9.62 13.48 8.92
N ALA A 47 10.95 13.58 8.85
CA ALA A 47 11.64 14.87 8.86
C ALA A 47 11.21 15.76 7.68
N SER A 48 11.11 15.18 6.48
CA SER A 48 10.66 15.89 5.27
C SER A 48 9.23 16.41 5.40
N GLY A 49 8.32 15.60 5.95
CA GLY A 49 6.94 16.00 6.20
C GLY A 49 6.83 17.14 7.22
N LYS A 50 7.63 17.10 8.30
CA LYS A 50 7.71 18.18 9.28
C LYS A 50 8.27 19.48 8.69
N ALA A 51 9.29 19.37 7.83
CA ALA A 51 9.92 20.52 7.18
C ALA A 51 9.01 21.19 6.14
N ASN A 52 8.10 20.45 5.51
CA ASN A 52 7.16 20.97 4.53
C ASN A 52 5.73 20.47 4.78
N PRO A 53 5.02 21.00 5.79
CA PRO A 53 3.69 20.53 6.20
C PRO A 53 2.59 20.85 5.18
N LYS A 54 2.87 21.69 4.18
CA LYS A 54 1.94 22.06 3.11
C LYS A 54 2.20 21.33 1.80
N VAL A 55 3.13 20.36 1.78
CA VAL A 55 3.45 19.62 0.56
C VAL A 55 2.20 18.88 0.03
N VAL A 56 1.91 19.07 -1.25
CA VAL A 56 0.87 18.32 -1.97
C VAL A 56 1.56 17.48 -3.03
N LYS A 57 1.09 16.25 -3.21
CA LYS A 57 1.60 15.31 -4.22
C LYS A 57 0.47 14.98 -5.19
N THR A 58 0.79 14.95 -6.48
CA THR A 58 -0.11 14.50 -7.53
C THR A 58 0.19 13.05 -7.87
N LEU A 59 -0.81 12.19 -7.71
CA LEU A 59 -0.77 10.81 -8.20
C LEU A 59 -1.46 10.75 -9.57
N LYS A 60 -1.00 9.87 -10.45
CA LYS A 60 -1.52 9.71 -11.81
C LYS A 60 -1.78 8.24 -12.10
N CYS A 61 -2.90 7.98 -12.76
CA CYS A 61 -3.26 6.70 -13.35
C CYS A 61 -3.79 6.97 -14.76
N LYS A 62 -3.39 6.16 -15.74
CA LYS A 62 -4.04 6.11 -17.06
C LYS A 62 -4.81 4.80 -17.15
N THR A 63 -6.11 4.88 -17.40
CA THR A 63 -6.95 3.71 -17.60
C THR A 63 -7.23 3.51 -19.09
N VAL A 64 -7.09 2.28 -19.58
CA VAL A 64 -7.38 1.89 -20.96
C VAL A 64 -8.35 0.72 -20.92
N ALA A 65 -9.49 0.85 -21.61
CA ALA A 65 -10.43 -0.27 -21.79
C ALA A 65 -9.83 -1.28 -22.78
N GLU A 66 -9.86 -2.57 -22.43
CA GLU A 66 -9.28 -3.66 -23.24
C GLU A 66 -10.37 -4.59 -23.83
N GLY A 67 -11.64 -4.22 -23.67
CA GLY A 67 -12.81 -4.96 -24.15
C GLY A 67 -13.75 -5.38 -23.01
N LYS A 68 -15.05 -5.50 -23.31
CA LYS A 68 -16.11 -5.67 -22.30
C LYS A 68 -15.97 -4.61 -21.19
N PHE A 69 -15.95 -5.00 -19.92
CA PHE A 69 -15.71 -4.13 -18.77
C PHE A 69 -14.34 -4.34 -18.12
N ARG A 70 -13.38 -4.89 -18.87
CA ARG A 70 -12.02 -5.08 -18.41
C ARG A 70 -11.14 -3.88 -18.74
N HIS A 71 -10.33 -3.45 -17.78
CA HIS A 71 -9.51 -2.25 -17.83
C HIS A 71 -8.07 -2.48 -17.38
N ALA A 72 -7.11 -1.95 -18.12
CA ALA A 72 -5.71 -1.85 -17.71
C ALA A 72 -5.41 -0.47 -17.14
N ASN A 73 -4.94 -0.42 -15.90
CA ASN A 73 -4.60 0.81 -15.17
C ASN A 73 -3.08 0.95 -15.05
N TYR A 74 -2.52 1.92 -15.76
CA TYR A 74 -1.09 2.20 -15.81
C TYR A 74 -0.70 3.23 -14.74
N ILE A 75 0.08 2.78 -13.74
CA ILE A 75 0.55 3.60 -12.61
C ILE A 75 2.09 3.56 -12.58
N ARG A 76 2.72 4.73 -12.72
CA ARG A 76 4.19 4.86 -12.86
C ARG A 76 4.71 3.90 -13.95
N ASN A 77 5.78 3.15 -13.65
CA ASN A 77 6.40 2.17 -14.54
C ASN A 77 6.16 0.72 -14.04
N LEU A 78 5.00 0.48 -13.41
CA LEU A 78 4.61 -0.86 -12.95
C LEU A 78 3.92 -1.64 -14.08
N GLN A 79 3.79 -2.96 -13.88
CA GLN A 79 2.84 -3.74 -14.67
C GLN A 79 1.42 -3.20 -14.46
N PRO A 80 0.55 -3.26 -15.50
CA PRO A 80 -0.79 -2.70 -15.41
C PRO A 80 -1.60 -3.39 -14.32
N TYR A 81 -2.29 -2.60 -13.50
CA TYR A 81 -3.26 -3.10 -12.53
C TYR A 81 -4.58 -3.36 -13.26
N ILE A 82 -5.02 -4.61 -13.25
CA ILE A 82 -6.23 -5.02 -13.96
C ILE A 82 -7.43 -4.84 -13.03
N VAL A 83 -8.50 -4.27 -13.60
CA VAL A 83 -9.84 -4.20 -13.00
C VAL A 83 -10.81 -4.79 -14.02
N ASP A 84 -11.79 -5.55 -13.56
CA ASP A 84 -12.79 -6.23 -14.39
C ASP A 84 -14.19 -6.04 -13.76
N GLU A 85 -15.17 -6.83 -14.15
CA GLU A 85 -16.45 -6.98 -13.46
C GLU A 85 -16.77 -8.48 -13.29
N PRO A 86 -17.55 -8.87 -12.27
CA PRO A 86 -18.05 -10.24 -12.18
C PRO A 86 -19.09 -10.54 -13.27
N PRO A 87 -19.45 -11.81 -13.52
CA PRO A 87 -20.37 -12.16 -14.60
C PRO A 87 -21.77 -11.58 -14.42
N GLY A 88 -22.22 -11.40 -13.16
CA GLY A 88 -23.48 -10.72 -12.83
C GLY A 88 -23.50 -9.24 -13.22
N LEU A 89 -22.34 -8.64 -13.46
CA LEU A 89 -22.14 -7.29 -13.98
C LEU A 89 -21.49 -7.30 -15.38
N LEU A 90 -21.62 -8.42 -16.11
CA LEU A 90 -21.19 -8.61 -17.51
C LEU A 90 -19.67 -8.61 -17.78
N GLY A 91 -18.84 -8.75 -16.74
CA GLY A 91 -17.41 -8.96 -16.91
C GLY A 91 -16.98 -10.42 -16.91
N ASP A 92 -15.68 -10.65 -16.95
CA ASP A 92 -15.07 -11.97 -17.10
C ASP A 92 -14.51 -12.56 -15.79
N ASP A 93 -14.72 -11.87 -14.65
CA ASP A 93 -14.26 -12.30 -13.33
C ASP A 93 -12.74 -12.54 -13.25
N THR A 94 -11.96 -11.80 -14.03
CA THR A 94 -10.49 -11.99 -14.13
C THR A 94 -9.70 -11.14 -13.14
N ALA A 95 -10.35 -10.17 -12.51
CA ALA A 95 -9.80 -9.23 -11.55
C ALA A 95 -10.93 -8.62 -10.71
N PRO A 96 -10.63 -7.93 -9.59
CA PRO A 96 -11.64 -7.25 -8.79
C PRO A 96 -12.40 -6.21 -9.61
N ASN A 97 -13.65 -5.95 -9.22
CA ASN A 97 -14.41 -4.83 -9.76
C ASN A 97 -13.90 -3.47 -9.25
N PRO A 98 -14.28 -2.32 -9.87
CA PRO A 98 -13.77 -1.01 -9.47
C PRO A 98 -14.03 -0.68 -7.98
N SER A 99 -15.17 -1.10 -7.44
CA SER A 99 -15.54 -0.86 -6.05
C SER A 99 -14.76 -1.75 -5.08
N GLU A 100 -14.57 -3.03 -5.40
CA GLU A 100 -13.72 -3.97 -4.67
C GLU A 100 -12.25 -3.52 -4.68
N ALA A 101 -11.74 -3.08 -5.84
CA ALA A 101 -10.42 -2.49 -5.98
C ALA A 101 -10.24 -1.27 -5.06
N SER A 102 -11.30 -0.48 -4.87
CA SER A 102 -11.31 0.67 -3.94
C SER A 102 -11.24 0.22 -2.47
N LEU A 103 -11.93 -0.85 -2.08
CA LEU A 103 -11.78 -1.46 -0.75
C LEU A 103 -10.38 -2.03 -0.53
N ALA A 104 -9.80 -2.71 -1.53
CA ALA A 104 -8.44 -3.22 -1.47
C ALA A 104 -7.41 -2.09 -1.28
N ALA A 105 -7.58 -0.96 -1.98
CA ALA A 105 -6.74 0.23 -1.81
C ALA A 105 -6.88 0.85 -0.41
N LEU A 106 -8.10 0.92 0.14
CA LEU A 106 -8.35 1.37 1.50
C LEU A 106 -7.65 0.49 2.54
N GLY A 107 -7.85 -0.83 2.46
CA GLY A 107 -7.21 -1.80 3.34
C GLY A 107 -5.69 -1.69 3.30
N SER A 108 -5.11 -1.61 2.09
CA SER A 108 -3.67 -1.42 1.90
C SER A 108 -3.16 -0.12 2.53
N CYS A 109 -3.89 0.98 2.37
CA CYS A 109 -3.47 2.28 2.91
C CYS A 109 -3.49 2.30 4.45
N LEU A 110 -4.51 1.68 5.06
CA LEU A 110 -4.59 1.50 6.51
C LEU A 110 -3.45 0.60 7.01
N ALA A 111 -3.20 -0.54 6.36
CA ALA A 111 -2.12 -1.46 6.72
C ALA A 111 -0.74 -0.80 6.67
N VAL A 112 -0.45 -0.03 5.61
CA VAL A 112 0.81 0.74 5.50
C VAL A 112 0.94 1.73 6.66
N GLY A 113 -0.14 2.43 7.00
CA GLY A 113 -0.16 3.37 8.12
C GLY A 113 0.09 2.70 9.47
N LEU A 114 -0.57 1.57 9.73
CA LEU A 114 -0.41 0.78 10.96
C LEU A 114 1.02 0.28 11.09
N HIS A 115 1.55 -0.35 10.05
CA HIS A 115 2.90 -0.91 10.04
C HIS A 115 3.96 0.17 10.23
N ALA A 116 3.89 1.28 9.48
CA ALA A 116 4.88 2.36 9.58
C ALA A 116 4.89 3.02 10.97
N ASN A 117 3.71 3.26 11.57
CA ASN A 117 3.64 3.87 12.89
C ASN A 117 4.08 2.90 14.00
N ALA A 118 3.79 1.61 13.88
CA ALA A 118 4.30 0.59 14.81
C ALA A 118 5.84 0.54 14.80
N VAL A 119 6.45 0.51 13.60
CA VAL A 119 7.91 0.54 13.46
C VAL A 119 8.52 1.83 14.01
N HIS A 120 7.88 2.99 13.80
CA HIS A 120 8.33 4.25 14.38
C HIS A 120 8.33 4.23 15.92
N ARG A 121 7.36 3.55 16.54
CA ARG A 121 7.25 3.33 17.98
C ARG A 121 8.20 2.23 18.50
N GLY A 122 8.90 1.53 17.61
CA GLY A 122 9.77 0.40 17.96
C GLY A 122 9.01 -0.88 18.32
N TRP A 123 7.75 -1.01 17.89
CA TRP A 123 6.95 -2.20 18.12
C TRP A 123 7.34 -3.32 17.15
N ILE A 124 7.31 -4.56 17.65
CA ILE A 124 7.49 -5.78 16.85
C ILE A 124 6.10 -6.26 16.45
N VAL A 125 5.79 -6.24 15.15
CA VAL A 125 4.50 -6.67 14.60
C VAL A 125 4.56 -8.14 14.19
N ASN A 126 3.74 -8.96 14.84
CA ASN A 126 3.67 -10.42 14.61
C ASN A 126 2.49 -10.80 13.70
N LYS A 127 1.48 -9.94 13.59
CA LYS A 127 0.35 -10.10 12.67
C LYS A 127 -0.19 -8.75 12.24
N LEU A 128 -0.61 -8.63 10.99
CA LEU A 128 -1.35 -7.47 10.47
C LEU A 128 -2.22 -7.90 9.27
N GLU A 129 -3.51 -8.06 9.52
CA GLU A 129 -4.52 -8.42 8.53
C GLU A 129 -5.71 -7.46 8.65
N LEU A 130 -6.34 -7.16 7.51
CA LEU A 130 -7.53 -6.31 7.48
C LEU A 130 -8.60 -6.97 6.62
N GLU A 131 -9.79 -7.13 7.19
CA GLU A 131 -11.00 -7.56 6.48
C GLU A 131 -11.89 -6.34 6.23
N LEU A 132 -12.35 -6.18 4.99
CA LEU A 132 -13.16 -5.03 4.59
C LEU A 132 -14.42 -5.50 3.87
N GLU A 133 -15.53 -4.84 4.20
CA GLU A 133 -16.80 -4.98 3.49
C GLU A 133 -17.44 -3.61 3.34
N GLY A 134 -18.31 -3.46 2.33
CA GLY A 134 -19.05 -2.22 2.14
C GLY A 134 -20.38 -2.44 1.43
N ASP A 135 -21.35 -1.63 1.80
CA ASP A 135 -22.69 -1.63 1.20
C ASP A 135 -22.72 -0.59 0.10
N LEU A 136 -23.17 -0.98 -1.09
CA LEU A 136 -23.01 -0.22 -2.32
C LEU A 136 -24.34 -0.15 -3.07
N ASN A 137 -24.82 1.06 -3.35
CA ASN A 137 -25.97 1.27 -4.23
C ASN A 137 -25.49 1.51 -5.67
N ILE A 138 -25.79 0.56 -6.57
CA ILE A 138 -25.48 0.63 -8.01
C ILE A 138 -26.71 0.81 -8.91
N THR A 139 -27.90 1.04 -8.33
CA THR A 139 -29.17 0.95 -9.07
C THR A 139 -29.35 1.97 -10.19
N ALA A 140 -28.55 3.04 -10.21
CA ALA A 140 -28.58 4.10 -11.22
C ALA A 140 -27.38 4.06 -12.18
N VAL A 141 -26.43 3.12 -12.03
CA VAL A 141 -25.10 3.18 -12.67
C VAL A 141 -25.15 3.19 -14.21
N TRP A 142 -26.19 2.58 -14.80
CA TRP A 142 -26.38 2.51 -16.25
C TRP A 142 -27.20 3.65 -16.85
N GLY A 143 -27.52 4.68 -16.05
CA GLY A 143 -28.43 5.77 -16.47
C GLY A 143 -29.89 5.31 -16.59
N THR A 144 -30.22 4.15 -16.02
CA THR A 144 -31.56 3.55 -16.01
C THR A 144 -31.86 2.99 -14.62
N GLY A 145 -33.11 2.64 -14.35
CA GLY A 145 -33.54 2.17 -13.03
C GLY A 145 -34.08 3.32 -12.19
N ASP A 146 -33.84 3.29 -10.89
CA ASP A 146 -34.24 4.37 -9.99
C ASP A 146 -33.15 5.46 -9.98
N THR A 147 -33.44 6.57 -10.65
CA THR A 147 -32.56 7.75 -10.76
C THR A 147 -33.01 8.90 -9.86
N SER A 148 -33.84 8.63 -8.84
CA SER A 148 -34.20 9.63 -7.83
C SER A 148 -32.98 10.06 -7.00
N ASP A 149 -33.09 11.22 -6.34
CA ASP A 149 -32.03 11.72 -5.48
C ASP A 149 -31.81 10.80 -4.28
N LYS A 150 -30.65 10.14 -4.25
CA LYS A 150 -30.24 9.19 -3.22
C LYS A 150 -28.73 8.97 -3.26
N PRO A 151 -28.12 8.45 -2.19
CA PRO A 151 -26.72 8.03 -2.22
C PRO A 151 -26.50 6.91 -3.26
N VAL A 152 -25.61 7.17 -4.22
CA VAL A 152 -25.03 6.18 -5.14
C VAL A 152 -23.57 5.98 -4.74
N GLY A 153 -23.06 4.75 -4.83
CA GLY A 153 -21.77 4.41 -4.26
C GLY A 153 -21.88 3.79 -2.87
N PHE A 154 -20.78 3.74 -2.13
CA PHE A 154 -20.74 3.15 -0.80
C PHE A 154 -21.56 3.99 0.19
N THR A 155 -22.51 3.37 0.89
CA THR A 155 -23.21 3.99 2.03
C THR A 155 -22.48 3.70 3.34
N ASP A 156 -21.89 2.51 3.42
CA ASP A 156 -21.21 2.02 4.62
C ASP A 156 -19.97 1.22 4.22
N VAL A 157 -18.89 1.41 4.98
CA VAL A 157 -17.67 0.60 4.88
C VAL A 157 -17.22 0.22 6.28
N ARG A 158 -16.99 -1.07 6.49
CA ARG A 158 -16.59 -1.64 7.77
C ARG A 158 -15.25 -2.33 7.60
N VAL A 159 -14.34 -2.03 8.52
CA VAL A 159 -12.96 -2.55 8.51
C VAL A 159 -12.70 -3.22 9.85
N LYS A 160 -12.32 -4.49 9.80
CA LYS A 160 -11.82 -5.24 10.96
C LYS A 160 -10.31 -5.35 10.83
N VAL A 161 -9.59 -4.82 11.83
CA VAL A 161 -8.13 -4.91 11.91
C VAL A 161 -7.77 -6.03 12.87
N ASP A 162 -6.98 -6.99 12.40
CA ASP A 162 -6.39 -8.04 13.21
C ASP A 162 -4.86 -7.81 13.27
N MET A 163 -4.40 -7.25 14.39
CA MET A 163 -3.01 -6.82 14.57
C MET A 163 -2.48 -7.30 15.92
N GLU A 164 -1.33 -7.97 15.89
CA GLU A 164 -0.65 -8.49 17.07
C GLU A 164 0.74 -7.87 17.16
N CYS A 165 1.09 -7.34 18.35
CA CYS A 165 2.39 -6.73 18.61
C CYS A 165 2.97 -7.23 19.94
N GLU A 166 4.27 -7.52 19.98
CA GLU A 166 4.92 -8.04 21.20
C GLU A 166 4.93 -7.00 22.32
N GLY A 167 4.39 -7.36 23.47
CA GLY A 167 4.41 -6.51 24.67
C GLY A 167 3.60 -5.22 24.55
N VAL A 168 2.72 -5.11 23.56
CA VAL A 168 1.84 -3.94 23.36
C VAL A 168 0.42 -4.30 23.74
N SER A 169 -0.23 -3.44 24.52
CA SER A 169 -1.62 -3.67 24.94
C SER A 169 -2.63 -3.46 23.81
N GLN A 170 -3.79 -4.11 23.90
CA GLN A 170 -4.87 -3.92 22.92
C GLN A 170 -5.35 -2.46 22.86
N ASP A 171 -5.35 -1.74 23.98
CA ASP A 171 -5.74 -0.33 24.02
C ASP A 171 -4.77 0.58 23.24
N GLU A 172 -3.47 0.28 23.30
CA GLU A 172 -2.46 0.99 22.50
C GLU A 172 -2.61 0.69 21.00
N ILE A 173 -2.93 -0.56 20.64
CA ILE A 173 -3.22 -0.95 19.26
C ILE A 173 -4.50 -0.23 18.78
N ASN A 174 -5.56 -0.19 19.59
CA ASN A 174 -6.79 0.53 19.28
C ASN A 174 -6.54 2.03 19.08
N ALA A 175 -5.71 2.65 19.92
CA ALA A 175 -5.30 4.04 19.77
C ALA A 175 -4.52 4.27 18.46
N LEU A 176 -3.68 3.32 18.06
CA LEU A 176 -2.99 3.37 16.77
C LEU A 176 -3.96 3.24 15.59
N VAL A 177 -4.93 2.32 15.65
CA VAL A 177 -5.98 2.18 14.63
C VAL A 177 -6.77 3.47 14.48
N ALA A 178 -7.17 4.11 15.59
CA ALA A 178 -7.87 5.39 15.56
C ALA A 178 -7.01 6.51 14.93
N HIS A 179 -5.72 6.54 15.26
CA HIS A 179 -4.76 7.47 14.66
C HIS A 179 -4.65 7.26 13.14
N VAL A 180 -4.47 6.01 12.69
CA VAL A 180 -4.32 5.70 11.27
C VAL A 180 -5.61 5.96 10.49
N LYS A 181 -6.78 5.62 11.03
CA LYS A 181 -8.07 5.99 10.42
C LYS A 181 -8.16 7.50 10.18
N LYS A 182 -7.71 8.31 11.12
CA LYS A 182 -7.74 9.77 11.02
C LYS A 182 -6.77 10.32 9.97
N TRP A 183 -5.58 9.75 9.84
CA TRP A 183 -4.50 10.34 9.04
C TRP A 183 -4.20 9.60 7.72
N SER A 184 -4.81 8.43 7.48
CA SER A 184 -4.68 7.69 6.23
C SER A 184 -5.28 8.51 5.08
N PRO A 185 -4.51 8.77 4.00
CA PRO A 185 -5.01 9.52 2.85
C PRO A 185 -6.22 8.87 2.20
N VAL A 186 -6.21 7.55 2.01
CA VAL A 186 -7.34 6.82 1.39
C VAL A 186 -8.52 6.74 2.36
N ALA A 187 -8.32 6.50 3.67
CA ALA A 187 -9.44 6.55 4.60
C ALA A 187 -10.15 7.91 4.56
N ASN A 188 -9.39 9.00 4.46
CA ASN A 188 -9.94 10.34 4.34
C ASN A 188 -10.75 10.54 3.06
N THR A 189 -10.45 9.86 1.94
CA THR A 189 -11.26 9.95 0.71
C THR A 189 -12.60 9.22 0.82
N PHE A 190 -12.73 8.26 1.76
CA PHE A 190 -14.00 7.59 2.05
C PHE A 190 -14.85 8.36 3.08
N THR A 191 -14.23 9.18 3.93
CA THR A 191 -14.94 9.87 5.02
C THR A 191 -15.28 11.33 4.72
N ARG A 192 -14.85 11.87 3.57
CA ARG A 192 -15.14 13.26 3.19
C ARG A 192 -15.32 13.40 1.67
N PRO A 193 -16.13 14.36 1.21
CA PRO A 193 -16.18 14.72 -0.21
C PRO A 193 -14.83 15.22 -0.74
N VAL A 194 -14.49 14.79 -1.95
CA VAL A 194 -13.33 15.27 -2.71
C VAL A 194 -13.86 15.94 -3.97
N ASN A 195 -13.32 17.11 -4.33
CA ASN A 195 -13.68 17.75 -5.60
C ASN A 195 -13.35 16.80 -6.76
N LEU A 196 -14.33 16.54 -7.62
CA LEU A 196 -14.20 15.65 -8.75
C LEU A 196 -14.71 16.37 -10.00
N GLU A 197 -13.83 16.49 -10.99
CA GLU A 197 -14.14 17.06 -12.30
C GLU A 197 -13.92 15.98 -13.36
N VAL A 198 -14.87 15.86 -14.28
CA VAL A 198 -14.81 14.93 -15.43
C VAL A 198 -15.06 15.75 -16.69
N GLY A 199 -14.18 15.62 -17.68
CA GLY A 199 -14.21 16.39 -18.92
C GLY A 199 -13.90 15.54 -20.16
N ILE A 200 -14.17 16.10 -21.34
CA ILE A 200 -13.88 15.53 -22.67
C ILE A 200 -12.68 16.26 -23.28
#